data_AF-K0IDV4-F1
#
_entry.id   AF-K0IDV4-F1
#
_cell.length_a   1.000
_cell.length_b   1.000
_cell.length_c   1.000
_cell.angle_alpha   90.00
_cell.angle_beta   90.00
_cell.angle_gamma   90.00
#
_symmetry.space_group_name_H-M   'P 1'
#
loop_
_entity.id
_entity.type
_entity.pdbx_description
1 polymer ?
#
loop_
_entity_poly.entity_id
_entity_poly.type
_entity_poly.pdbx_seq_one_letter_code
_entity_poly.pdbx_strand_id
1 'polypeptide(L)'
;MSGRWDDEEKRYDQYREGGSGGGKRRIGARGIRRIILIGFAVLGVIMISFFASRAGLHVALHERGEAIGTVQVVTAQISNNSFDTLRNVTVQFGDNNPVQRIGDMGPFSGVLVSPEGDDYEFDRVIVTANDGALTVVKQR
;
A
#
# COMPACT_ATOMS: atom_id res chain seq x y z
N MET A 1 -10.32 5.67 61.75
CA MET A 1 -10.25 6.89 60.92
C MET A 1 -9.70 6.51 59.55
N SER A 2 -10.56 6.34 58.55
CA SER A 2 -10.18 6.28 57.13
C SER A 2 -11.48 6.24 56.32
N GLY A 3 -11.97 7.40 55.90
CA GLY A 3 -13.24 7.53 55.17
C GLY A 3 -13.32 8.83 54.40
N ARG A 4 -12.18 9.26 53.81
CA ARG A 4 -12.10 10.50 53.04
C ARG A 4 -11.51 10.32 51.64
N TRP A 5 -11.04 9.11 51.31
CA TRP A 5 -10.49 8.80 49.98
C TRP A 5 -11.43 7.96 49.11
N ASP A 6 -12.45 7.30 49.69
CA ASP A 6 -13.40 6.43 48.97
C ASP A 6 -14.58 7.18 48.33
N ASP A 7 -14.75 8.47 48.65
CA ASP A 7 -15.87 9.28 48.16
C ASP A 7 -15.54 10.04 46.87
N GLU A 8 -14.26 10.11 46.48
CA GLU A 8 -13.84 10.70 45.20
C GLU A 8 -14.02 9.72 44.02
N GLU A 9 -13.88 8.41 44.25
CA GLU A 9 -14.08 7.39 43.22
C GLU A 9 -15.55 7.34 42.76
N LYS A 10 -16.50 7.63 43.67
CA LYS A 10 -17.94 7.70 43.37
C LYS A 10 -18.35 8.92 42.56
N ARG A 11 -17.50 9.96 42.46
CA ARG A 11 -17.81 11.17 41.69
C ARG A 11 -17.55 11.02 40.19
N TYR A 12 -16.68 10.08 39.79
CA TYR A 12 -16.38 9.86 38.37
C TYR A 12 -17.42 8.98 37.67
N ASP A 13 -18.11 8.10 38.40
CA ASP A 13 -19.14 7.22 37.82
C ASP A 13 -20.49 7.92 37.56
N GLN A 14 -20.73 9.09 38.17
CA GLN A 14 -22.02 9.77 38.06
C GLN A 14 -22.22 10.55 36.74
N TYR A 15 -21.17 10.80 35.95
CA TYR A 15 -21.28 11.56 34.69
C TYR A 15 -21.62 10.71 33.45
N ARG A 16 -21.93 9.42 33.61
CA ARG A 16 -22.31 8.53 32.50
C ARG A 16 -23.81 8.18 32.47
N GLU A 17 -24.65 8.95 33.14
CA GLU A 17 -26.10 8.87 33.02
C GLU A 17 -26.66 10.19 32.49
N GLY A 18 -26.80 10.27 31.16
CA GLY A 18 -27.45 11.38 30.49
C GLY A 18 -27.63 11.09 29.01
N GLY A 19 -28.56 10.19 28.66
CA GLY A 19 -28.83 9.88 27.25
C GLY A 19 -29.79 8.71 27.01
N SER A 20 -31.07 9.00 27.22
CA SER A 20 -32.26 8.49 26.50
C SER A 20 -32.34 7.00 26.08
N GLY A 21 -33.33 6.32 26.65
CA GLY A 21 -34.38 5.61 25.88
C GLY A 21 -33.97 4.43 25.00
N GLY A 22 -34.22 3.21 25.49
CA GLY A 22 -34.28 2.00 24.66
C GLY A 22 -33.74 0.78 25.38
N GLY A 23 -34.61 -0.20 25.64
CA GLY A 23 -34.35 -1.39 26.47
C GLY A 23 -33.02 -2.08 26.19
N LYS A 24 -32.03 -1.82 27.07
CA LYS A 24 -30.72 -2.48 27.02
C LYS A 24 -30.83 -3.89 27.59
N ARG A 25 -30.99 -4.88 26.71
CA ARG A 25 -30.56 -6.26 27.02
C ARG A 25 -29.10 -6.16 27.48
N ARG A 26 -28.85 -6.42 28.77
CA ARG A 26 -27.51 -6.39 29.37
C ARG A 26 -26.67 -7.48 28.70
N ILE A 27 -25.97 -7.12 27.63
CA ILE A 27 -24.93 -7.96 27.06
C ILE A 27 -23.81 -7.96 28.10
N GLY A 28 -23.73 -9.03 28.90
CA GLY A 28 -22.68 -9.18 29.90
C GLY A 28 -21.30 -9.10 29.26
N ALA A 29 -20.25 -8.82 30.06
CA ALA A 29 -18.89 -8.55 29.59
C ALA A 29 -18.34 -9.53 28.53
N ARG A 30 -18.84 -10.78 28.49
CA ARG A 30 -18.49 -11.79 27.47
C ARG A 30 -19.00 -11.44 26.07
N GLY A 31 -20.19 -10.84 25.95
CA GLY A 31 -20.75 -10.45 24.65
C GLY A 31 -20.12 -9.15 24.11
N ILE A 32 -19.75 -8.21 24.98
CA ILE A 32 -18.99 -7.02 24.59
C ILE A 32 -17.63 -7.44 24.00
N ARG A 33 -16.93 -8.39 24.64
CA ARG A 33 -15.67 -8.94 24.09
C ARG A 33 -15.82 -9.54 22.70
N ARG A 34 -16.93 -10.25 22.41
CA ARG A 34 -17.19 -10.81 21.08
C ARG A 34 -17.47 -9.72 20.04
N ILE A 35 -18.22 -8.68 20.41
CA ILE A 35 -18.51 -7.56 19.50
C ILE A 35 -17.21 -6.82 19.14
N ILE A 36 -16.34 -6.57 20.11
CA ILE A 36 -15.03 -5.94 19.88
C ILE A 36 -14.15 -6.83 18.98
N LEU A 37 -14.11 -8.14 19.22
CA LEU A 37 -13.35 -9.08 18.39
C LEU A 37 -13.83 -9.12 16.94
N ILE A 38 -15.15 -9.18 16.73
CA ILE A 38 -15.73 -9.17 15.37
C ILE A 38 -15.44 -7.84 14.69
N GLY A 39 -15.62 -6.72 15.40
CA GLY A 39 -15.30 -5.39 14.86
C GLY A 39 -13.83 -5.26 14.46
N PHE A 40 -12.91 -5.75 15.28
CA PHE A 40 -11.48 -5.73 14.98
C PHE A 40 -11.13 -6.66 13.81
N ALA A 41 -11.74 -7.85 13.74
CA ALA A 41 -11.55 -8.76 12.62
C ALA A 41 -12.02 -8.15 11.29
N VAL A 42 -13.19 -7.49 11.29
CA VAL A 42 -13.71 -6.79 10.11
C VAL A 42 -12.80 -5.64 9.70
N LEU A 43 -12.34 -4.82 10.65
CA LEU A 43 -11.35 -3.77 10.38
C LEU A 43 -10.04 -4.34 9.82
N GLY A 44 -9.57 -5.46 10.35
CA GLY A 44 -8.40 -6.16 9.84
C GLY A 44 -8.57 -6.60 8.39
N VAL A 45 -9.71 -7.22 8.05
CA VAL A 45 -10.00 -7.64 6.67
C VAL A 45 -10.07 -6.44 5.73
N ILE A 46 -10.72 -5.34 6.14
CA ILE A 46 -10.81 -4.12 5.33
C ILE A 46 -9.42 -3.51 5.11
N MET A 47 -8.60 -3.42 6.16
CA MET A 47 -7.22 -2.92 6.08
C MET A 47 -6.39 -3.78 5.15
N ILE A 48 -6.40 -5.11 5.31
CA ILE A 48 -5.68 -6.04 4.44
C ILE A 48 -6.14 -5.88 2.99
N SER A 49 -7.46 -5.80 2.74
CA SER A 49 -8.01 -5.65 1.39
C SER A 49 -7.60 -4.32 0.76
N PHE A 50 -7.61 -3.23 1.52
CA PHE A 50 -7.21 -1.91 1.06
C PHE A 50 -5.71 -1.84 0.71
N PHE A 51 -4.85 -2.42 1.57
CA PHE A 51 -3.42 -2.50 1.28
C PHE A 51 -3.12 -3.44 0.12
N ALA A 52 -3.81 -4.58 0.03
CA ALA A 52 -3.69 -5.50 -1.10
C ALA A 52 -4.11 -4.84 -2.43
N SER A 53 -5.15 -3.99 -2.42
CA SER A 53 -5.60 -3.28 -3.62
C SER A 53 -4.68 -2.14 -4.08
N ARG A 54 -3.78 -1.66 -3.20
CA ARG A 54 -2.75 -0.64 -3.53
C ARG A 54 -1.36 -1.23 -3.75
N ALA A 55 -1.15 -2.46 -3.31
CA ALA A 55 0.00 -3.28 -3.57
C ALA A 55 -0.06 -3.74 -5.04
N GLY A 56 0.24 -2.83 -5.96
CA GLY A 56 0.28 -3.06 -7.39
C GLY A 56 1.51 -2.39 -7.99
N LEU A 57 2.01 -2.97 -9.10
CA LEU A 57 3.15 -2.55 -9.91
C LEU A 57 3.70 -1.15 -9.57
N HIS A 58 4.88 -1.10 -8.96
CA HIS A 58 5.55 0.12 -8.55
C HIS A 58 6.77 0.40 -9.44
N VAL A 59 6.97 1.66 -9.81
CA VAL A 59 8.05 2.09 -10.71
C VAL A 59 8.82 3.23 -10.04
N ALA A 60 10.12 3.02 -9.81
CA ALA A 60 11.04 4.02 -9.30
C ALA A 60 12.14 4.29 -10.33
N LEU A 61 12.52 5.55 -10.51
CA LEU A 61 13.62 5.94 -11.38
C LEU A 61 14.85 6.21 -10.52
N HIS A 62 15.96 5.57 -10.88
CA HIS A 62 17.26 5.81 -10.26
C HIS A 62 18.17 6.42 -11.31
N GLU A 63 18.63 7.63 -11.04
CA GLU A 63 19.66 8.30 -11.83
C GLU A 63 20.99 8.09 -11.11
N ARG A 64 21.90 7.31 -11.70
CA ARG A 64 23.25 7.17 -11.16
C ARG A 64 24.18 8.09 -11.94
N GLY A 65 24.49 9.25 -11.37
CA GLY A 65 25.54 10.13 -11.89
C GLY A 65 26.91 9.65 -11.41
N GLU A 66 27.69 9.02 -12.29
CA GLU A 66 29.13 8.87 -12.03
C GLU A 66 29.84 10.21 -12.27
N ALA A 67 30.48 10.73 -11.23
CA ALA A 67 31.15 12.03 -11.20
C ALA A 67 32.44 12.10 -12.05
N ILE A 68 32.68 11.15 -12.96
CA ILE A 68 33.85 11.12 -13.84
C ILE A 68 33.42 10.58 -15.21
N GLY A 69 33.06 11.49 -16.14
CA GLY A 69 32.93 11.15 -17.57
C GLY A 69 31.55 10.68 -18.05
N THR A 70 30.57 11.58 -17.99
CA THR A 70 29.50 11.74 -19.02
C THR A 70 28.64 10.54 -19.43
N VAL A 71 28.34 9.59 -18.55
CA VAL A 71 27.24 8.63 -18.80
C VAL A 71 26.25 8.69 -17.63
N GLN A 72 25.12 9.38 -17.84
CA GLN A 72 23.98 9.30 -16.94
C GLN A 72 23.26 7.98 -17.21
N VAL A 73 23.56 6.95 -16.41
CA VAL A 73 22.81 5.70 -16.49
C VAL A 73 21.49 5.91 -15.74
N VAL A 74 20.40 6.01 -16.50
CA VAL A 74 19.05 6.02 -15.93
C VAL A 74 18.53 4.58 -15.90
N THR A 75 18.10 4.13 -14.72
CA THR A 75 17.55 2.79 -14.53
C THR A 75 16.17 2.89 -13.88
N ALA A 76 15.18 2.29 -14.52
CA ALA A 76 13.86 2.09 -13.95
C ALA A 76 13.86 0.81 -13.10
N GLN A 77 13.59 0.95 -11.82
CA GLN A 77 13.27 -0.16 -10.93
C GLN A 77 11.77 -0.41 -10.97
N ILE A 78 11.39 -1.61 -11.37
CA ILE A 78 10.00 -2.05 -11.45
C ILE A 78 9.81 -3.12 -10.40
N SER A 79 8.82 -2.99 -9.53
CA SER A 79 8.53 -3.96 -8.49
C SER A 79 7.07 -4.39 -8.49
N ASN A 80 6.84 -5.68 -8.39
CA ASN A 80 5.54 -6.25 -8.10
C ASN A 80 5.32 -6.24 -6.60
N ASN A 81 4.64 -5.24 -6.05
CA ASN A 81 4.38 -5.21 -4.60
C ASN A 81 3.14 -6.03 -4.19
N SER A 82 2.55 -6.81 -5.11
CA SER A 82 1.34 -7.59 -4.87
C SER A 82 1.63 -9.02 -4.43
N PHE A 83 0.60 -9.68 -3.88
CA PHE A 83 0.62 -11.13 -3.58
C PHE A 83 0.41 -12.00 -4.83
N ASP A 84 -0.01 -11.41 -5.94
CA ASP A 84 -0.27 -12.10 -7.19
C ASP A 84 0.92 -11.98 -8.15
N THR A 85 0.98 -12.85 -9.15
CA THR A 85 1.98 -12.73 -10.23
C THR A 85 1.48 -11.73 -11.27
N LEU A 86 2.31 -10.75 -11.62
CA LEU A 86 2.07 -9.88 -12.77
C LEU A 86 2.53 -10.61 -14.03
N ARG A 87 1.66 -10.72 -15.03
CA ARG A 87 1.94 -11.43 -16.28
C ARG A 87 2.28 -10.45 -17.39
N ASN A 88 3.10 -10.88 -18.34
CA ASN A 88 3.42 -10.11 -19.55
C ASN A 88 3.80 -8.64 -19.25
N VAL A 89 4.71 -8.45 -18.29
CA VAL A 89 5.22 -7.12 -17.95
C VAL A 89 6.10 -6.60 -19.09
N THR A 90 5.82 -5.38 -19.53
CA THR A 90 6.56 -4.66 -20.56
C THR A 90 6.88 -3.25 -20.10
N VAL A 91 7.97 -2.70 -20.63
CA VAL A 91 8.52 -1.39 -20.27
C VAL A 91 8.82 -0.62 -21.53
N GLN A 92 8.49 0.67 -21.54
CA GLN A 92 8.81 1.57 -22.63
C GLN A 92 9.31 2.90 -22.07
N PHE A 93 10.38 3.43 -22.63
CA PHE A 93 11.00 4.70 -22.23
C PHE A 93 10.59 5.82 -23.18
N GLY A 94 9.56 6.59 -22.85
CA GLY A 94 8.91 7.52 -23.77
C GLY A 94 8.06 6.78 -24.81
N ASP A 95 7.49 7.52 -25.76
CA ASP A 95 6.59 6.94 -26.77
C ASP A 95 7.33 6.34 -27.97
N ASN A 96 8.54 6.82 -28.25
CA ASN A 96 9.28 6.51 -29.47
C ASN A 96 10.23 5.32 -29.33
N ASN A 97 10.57 4.93 -28.09
CA ASN A 97 11.50 3.83 -27.85
C ASN A 97 10.83 2.46 -27.95
N PRO A 98 11.61 1.42 -28.28
CA PRO A 98 11.10 0.06 -28.34
C PRO A 98 10.55 -0.40 -26.99
N VAL A 99 9.47 -1.20 -27.08
CA VAL A 99 8.89 -1.86 -25.91
C VAL A 99 9.77 -3.05 -25.53
N GLN A 100 10.34 -2.99 -24.32
CA GLN A 100 11.13 -4.07 -23.74
C GLN A 100 10.22 -5.04 -22.98
N ARG A 101 10.33 -6.34 -23.27
CA ARG A 101 9.56 -7.38 -22.58
C ARG A 101 10.33 -7.93 -21.40
N ILE A 102 9.76 -7.80 -20.21
CA ILE A 102 10.30 -8.36 -18.96
C ILE A 102 9.78 -9.79 -18.74
N GLY A 103 8.51 -10.04 -19.10
CA GLY A 103 7.86 -11.32 -18.89
C GLY A 103 7.06 -11.34 -17.59
N ASP A 104 6.99 -12.49 -16.92
CA ASP A 104 6.18 -12.65 -15.73
C ASP A 104 6.98 -12.30 -14.46
N MET A 105 6.38 -11.50 -13.58
CA MET A 105 6.95 -11.07 -12.31
C MET A 105 6.20 -11.70 -11.15
N GLY A 106 6.85 -12.61 -10.42
CA GLY A 106 6.29 -13.24 -9.22
C GLY A 106 5.96 -12.23 -8.10
N PRO A 107 5.25 -12.66 -7.05
CA PRO A 107 4.89 -11.80 -5.92
C PRO A 107 6.13 -11.18 -5.26
N PHE A 108 6.06 -9.90 -4.91
CA PHE A 108 7.15 -9.14 -4.24
C PHE A 108 8.49 -9.13 -4.99
N SER A 109 8.49 -9.41 -6.29
CA SER A 109 9.71 -9.39 -7.12
C SER A 109 10.02 -8.00 -7.65
N GLY A 110 11.27 -7.77 -8.05
CA GLY A 110 11.70 -6.52 -8.68
C GLY A 110 12.76 -6.75 -9.74
N VAL A 111 12.77 -5.88 -10.75
CA VAL A 111 13.73 -5.88 -11.85
C VAL A 111 14.24 -4.46 -12.08
N LEU A 112 15.50 -4.36 -12.52
CA LEU A 112 16.11 -3.11 -12.96
C LEU A 112 16.22 -3.15 -14.47
N VAL A 113 15.71 -2.11 -15.12
CA VAL A 113 15.64 -2.02 -16.58
C VAL A 113 16.21 -0.67 -16.98
N SER A 114 17.07 -0.66 -17.99
CA SER A 114 17.61 0.55 -18.58
C SER A 114 17.10 0.71 -20.02
N PRO A 115 17.05 1.95 -20.54
CA PRO A 115 16.77 2.16 -21.96
C PRO A 115 17.71 1.32 -22.83
N GLU A 116 17.20 0.84 -23.96
CA GLU A 116 18.03 0.13 -24.94
C GLU A 116 18.74 1.16 -25.84
N GLY A 117 20.05 0.97 -26.03
CA GLY A 117 20.88 1.86 -26.83
C GLY A 117 21.30 3.13 -26.10
N ASP A 118 21.65 4.16 -26.87
CA ASP A 118 22.17 5.44 -26.36
C ASP A 118 21.05 6.49 -26.13
N ASP A 119 19.78 6.10 -26.27
CA ASP A 119 18.64 7.01 -26.06
C ASP A 119 18.24 7.08 -24.58
N TYR A 120 18.92 7.98 -23.87
CA TYR A 120 18.59 8.37 -22.50
C TYR A 120 17.69 9.62 -22.44
N GLU A 121 17.27 10.15 -23.59
CA GLU A 121 16.40 11.33 -23.70
C GLU A 121 14.91 10.94 -23.75
N PHE A 122 14.39 10.49 -22.61
CA PHE A 122 12.96 10.22 -22.45
C PHE A 122 12.31 11.12 -21.38
N ASP A 123 11.04 11.43 -21.58
CA ASP A 123 10.21 12.22 -20.66
C ASP A 123 9.50 11.37 -19.61
N ARG A 124 9.21 10.10 -19.94
CA ARG A 124 8.45 9.18 -19.08
C ARG A 124 8.86 7.73 -19.25
N VAL A 125 8.48 6.90 -18.29
CA VAL A 125 8.54 5.45 -18.36
C VAL A 125 7.14 4.88 -18.25
N ILE A 126 6.76 4.06 -19.22
CA ILE A 126 5.46 3.41 -19.32
C ILE A 126 5.68 1.94 -19.03
N VAL A 127 5.05 1.44 -17.96
CA VAL A 127 5.10 0.03 -17.60
C VAL A 127 3.71 -0.55 -17.70
N THR A 128 3.59 -1.63 -18.46
CA THR A 128 2.32 -2.31 -18.68
C THR A 128 2.43 -3.75 -18.18
N ALA A 129 1.36 -4.26 -17.58
CA ALA A 129 1.27 -5.62 -17.08
C ALA A 129 -0.14 -6.18 -17.30
N ASN A 130 -0.27 -7.51 -17.20
CA ASN A 130 -1.51 -8.27 -17.39
C ASN A 130 -2.20 -7.90 -18.71
N ASP A 131 -1.45 -7.93 -19.81
CA ASP A 131 -1.94 -7.67 -21.18
C ASP A 131 -2.62 -6.29 -21.35
N GLY A 132 -2.16 -5.28 -20.60
CA GLY A 132 -2.74 -3.93 -20.66
C GLY A 132 -3.76 -3.63 -19.56
N ALA A 133 -4.12 -4.61 -18.73
CA ALA A 133 -5.04 -4.36 -17.61
C ALA A 133 -4.44 -3.47 -16.51
N LEU A 134 -3.12 -3.44 -16.41
CA LEU A 134 -2.39 -2.55 -15.51
C LEU A 134 -1.40 -1.73 -16.32
N THR A 135 -1.51 -0.40 -16.22
CA THR A 135 -0.57 0.53 -16.83
C THR A 135 -0.17 1.58 -15.81
N VAL A 136 1.13 1.77 -15.66
CA VAL A 136 1.73 2.78 -14.79
C VAL A 136 2.63 3.64 -15.64
N VAL A 137 2.36 4.95 -15.65
CA VAL A 137 3.19 5.94 -16.34
C VAL A 137 3.88 6.78 -15.29
N LYS A 138 5.22 6.77 -15.30
CA LYS A 138 6.06 7.57 -14.42
C LYS A 138 6.76 8.63 -15.24
N GLN A 139 6.45 9.89 -14.96
CA GLN A 139 7.22 11.02 -15.50
C GLN A 139 8.60 11.06 -14.83
N ARG A 140 9.61 11.47 -15.60
CA ARG A 140 10.96 11.75 -15.08
C ARG A 140 10.93 12.94 -14.13
#